data_AF-A0A5E5AIR3-F1
#
_entry.id   AF-A0A5E5AIR3-F1
#
_cell.length_a   1.000
_cell.length_b   1.000
_cell.length_c   1.000
_cell.angle_alpha   90.00
_cell.angle_beta   90.00
_cell.angle_gamma   90.00
#
_symmetry.space_group_name_H-M   'P 1'
#
loop_
_entity.id
_entity.type
_entity.pdbx_description
1 polymer ?
#
loop_
_entity_poly.entity_id
_entity_poly.type
_entity_poly.pdbx_seq_one_letter_code
_entity_poly.pdbx_strand_id
1 'polypeptide(L)'
;MQYPFRALPHGTERTDSALPHSPLPVMPQRRLNEILDVISQRFGLHGLRAQALPGAGITLENGDALYFRADDSIDTFNVYFRVDVPPAMLGRSNLIQLISENCFSDITRPPMIFIEATEGILLLGFSGIDYEHIHKDAEGQINGFFSEYRKLVKFLRNEVY
;
A
#
# COMPACT_ATOMS: atom_id res chain seq x y z
N MET A 1 -14.59 23.84 -56.91
CA MET A 1 -14.47 25.30 -57.06
C MET A 1 -14.97 25.97 -55.78
N GLN A 2 -14.36 27.10 -55.45
CA GLN A 2 -14.30 27.76 -54.14
C GLN A 2 -15.67 28.16 -53.57
N TYR A 3 -15.81 28.10 -52.24
CA TYR A 3 -16.65 29.03 -51.49
C TYR A 3 -15.79 29.76 -50.45
N PRO A 4 -15.91 31.10 -50.37
CA PRO A 4 -14.96 31.96 -49.70
C PRO A 4 -15.17 32.04 -48.19
N PHE A 5 -14.05 32.28 -47.50
CA PHE A 5 -13.95 32.76 -46.13
C PHE A 5 -14.94 33.90 -45.84
N ARG A 6 -15.68 33.77 -44.73
CA ARG A 6 -16.24 34.91 -44.02
C ARG A 6 -15.78 34.81 -42.56
N ALA A 7 -14.92 35.75 -42.17
CA ALA A 7 -14.39 35.87 -40.82
C ALA A 7 -15.51 36.25 -39.84
N LEU A 8 -15.55 35.57 -38.70
CA LEU A 8 -16.33 35.96 -37.52
C LEU A 8 -15.42 36.76 -36.56
N PRO A 9 -15.95 37.81 -35.91
CA PRO A 9 -15.16 38.69 -35.05
C PRO A 9 -14.75 37.98 -33.76
N HIS A 10 -13.53 38.28 -33.31
CA HIS A 10 -12.95 37.87 -32.04
C HIS A 10 -13.86 38.22 -30.86
N GLY A 11 -14.57 37.22 -30.35
CA GLY A 11 -15.03 37.16 -28.98
C GLY A 11 -14.10 36.21 -28.23
N THR A 12 -13.08 36.76 -27.57
CA THR A 12 -12.33 36.07 -26.52
C THR A 12 -13.27 35.78 -25.36
N GLU A 13 -14.06 34.71 -25.46
CA GLU A 13 -14.58 34.04 -24.28
C GLU A 13 -13.40 33.30 -23.66
N ARG A 14 -12.88 33.92 -22.60
CA ARG A 14 -11.94 33.31 -21.68
C ARG A 14 -12.44 31.91 -21.38
N THR A 15 -11.70 30.92 -21.84
CA THR A 15 -11.66 29.60 -21.23
C THR A 15 -11.34 29.84 -19.76
N ASP A 16 -12.38 29.89 -18.91
CA ASP A 16 -12.20 29.67 -17.49
C ASP A 16 -11.73 28.22 -17.36
N SER A 17 -10.42 28.06 -17.49
CA SER A 17 -9.67 26.96 -16.93
C SER A 17 -9.82 27.02 -15.42
N ALA A 18 -11.02 26.71 -14.94
CA ALA A 18 -11.20 26.18 -13.60
C ALA A 18 -10.64 24.76 -13.65
N LEU A 19 -9.33 24.65 -13.42
CA LEU A 19 -8.73 23.42 -12.90
C LEU A 19 -9.66 22.94 -11.79
N PRO A 20 -10.22 21.71 -11.85
CA PRO A 20 -10.94 21.19 -10.71
C PRO A 20 -9.94 21.14 -9.56
N HIS A 21 -10.18 21.97 -8.54
CA HIS A 21 -9.46 21.97 -7.28
C HIS A 21 -9.22 20.52 -6.87
N SER A 22 -7.95 20.11 -6.75
CA SER A 22 -7.65 18.80 -6.17
C SER A 22 -8.35 18.75 -4.82
N PRO A 23 -9.29 17.81 -4.61
CA PRO A 23 -10.01 17.74 -3.35
C PRO A 23 -8.97 17.61 -2.24
N LEU A 24 -9.08 18.48 -1.23
CA LEU A 24 -8.22 18.40 -0.06
C LEU A 24 -8.29 16.97 0.49
N PRO A 25 -7.17 16.36 0.90
CA PRO A 25 -7.19 15.03 1.47
C PRO A 25 -8.16 14.98 2.65
N VAL A 26 -9.07 14.01 2.64
CA VAL A 26 -9.96 13.73 3.78
C VAL A 26 -9.08 13.42 5.01
N MET A 27 -9.51 13.79 6.23
CA MET A 27 -8.68 13.73 7.44
C MET A 27 -7.82 12.45 7.62
N PRO A 28 -8.35 11.22 7.40
CA PRO A 28 -7.53 10.00 7.49
C PRO A 28 -6.37 9.96 6.48
N GLN A 29 -6.57 10.46 5.26
CA GLN A 29 -5.53 10.55 4.24
C GLN A 29 -4.48 11.62 4.57
N ARG A 30 -4.87 12.71 5.23
CA ARG A 30 -3.93 13.71 5.71
C ARG A 30 -3.01 13.12 6.79
N ARG A 31 -3.59 12.47 7.80
CA ARG A 31 -2.84 11.79 8.87
C ARG A 31 -1.89 10.73 8.32
N LEU A 32 -2.37 9.93 7.36
CA LEU A 32 -1.52 8.96 6.68
C LEU A 32 -0.33 9.62 5.99
N ASN A 33 -0.55 10.71 5.25
CA ASN A 33 0.55 11.43 4.58
C ASN A 33 1.56 12.03 5.57
N GLU A 34 1.13 12.53 6.74
CA GLU A 34 2.03 13.02 7.80
C GLU A 34 3.00 11.90 8.27
N ILE A 35 2.50 10.66 8.37
CA ILE A 35 3.31 9.50 8.76
C ILE A 35 4.20 9.02 7.61
N LEU A 36 3.65 8.99 6.38
CA LEU A 36 4.41 8.63 5.19
C LEU A 36 5.57 9.58 4.98
N ASP A 37 5.43 10.87 5.29
CA ASP A 37 6.53 11.84 5.23
C ASP A 37 7.64 11.48 6.24
N VAL A 38 7.30 11.09 7.46
CA VAL A 38 8.27 10.63 8.47
C VAL A 38 9.01 9.38 8.00
N ILE A 39 8.28 8.38 7.49
CA ILE A 39 8.85 7.14 6.94
C ILE A 39 9.74 7.48 5.73
N SER A 40 9.28 8.34 4.83
CA SER A 40 10.01 8.77 3.64
C SER A 40 11.34 9.41 3.98
N GLN A 41 11.35 10.32 4.96
CA GLN A 41 12.57 10.98 5.42
C GLN A 41 13.52 10.00 6.10
N ARG A 42 13.01 9.09 6.92
CA ARG A 42 13.82 8.12 7.67
C ARG A 42 14.50 7.09 6.77
N PHE A 43 13.80 6.63 5.74
CA PHE A 43 14.25 5.55 4.86
C PHE A 43 14.69 6.02 3.46
N GLY A 44 14.68 7.33 3.19
CA GLY A 44 15.06 7.89 1.89
C GLY A 44 14.08 7.56 0.76
N LEU A 45 12.80 7.32 1.07
CA LEU A 45 11.78 6.93 0.10
C LEU A 45 11.16 8.18 -0.53
N HIS A 46 11.74 8.68 -1.62
CA HIS A 46 11.22 9.87 -2.30
C HIS A 46 9.87 9.58 -2.98
N GLY A 47 8.88 10.44 -2.72
CA GLY A 47 7.59 10.40 -3.42
C GLY A 47 6.54 9.44 -2.84
N LEU A 48 6.81 8.81 -1.70
CA LEU A 48 5.83 8.00 -0.99
C LEU A 48 4.72 8.89 -0.41
N ARG A 49 3.59 8.92 -1.13
CA ARG A 49 2.43 9.75 -0.79
C ARG A 49 1.14 9.01 -1.14
N ALA A 50 0.13 9.13 -0.28
CA ALA A 50 -1.21 8.63 -0.56
C ALA A 50 -1.90 9.58 -1.55
N GLN A 51 -1.87 9.23 -2.84
CA GLN A 51 -2.40 10.07 -3.93
C GLN A 51 -3.90 9.85 -4.18
N ALA A 52 -4.44 8.69 -3.82
CA ALA A 52 -5.87 8.38 -3.87
C ALA A 52 -6.25 7.42 -2.76
N LEU A 53 -7.52 7.43 -2.34
CA LEU A 53 -8.07 6.32 -1.54
C LEU A 53 -7.85 5.01 -2.33
N PRO A 54 -7.31 3.94 -1.70
CA PRO A 54 -7.24 3.76 -0.25
C PRO A 54 -5.88 4.05 0.44
N GLY A 55 -4.83 4.54 -0.25
CA GLY A 55 -3.53 4.65 0.42
C GLY A 55 -2.31 5.00 -0.45
N ALA A 56 -1.14 4.56 0.02
CA ALA A 56 0.15 4.68 -0.66
C ALA A 56 0.87 3.32 -0.69
N GLY A 57 1.79 3.11 -1.62
CA GLY A 57 2.59 1.88 -1.65
C GLY A 57 3.95 2.06 -2.28
N ILE A 58 4.85 1.14 -1.96
CA ILE A 58 6.19 1.01 -2.55
C ILE A 58 6.38 -0.41 -3.08
N THR A 59 7.02 -0.52 -4.24
CA THR A 59 7.51 -1.80 -4.75
C THR A 59 8.87 -2.10 -4.12
N LEU A 60 9.05 -3.32 -3.66
CA LEU A 60 10.30 -3.84 -3.12
C LEU A 60 11.15 -4.44 -4.24
N GLU A 61 12.45 -4.53 -4.02
CA GLU A 61 13.42 -5.01 -5.03
C GLU A 61 13.11 -6.41 -5.57
N ASN A 62 12.45 -7.25 -4.76
CA ASN A 62 12.09 -8.61 -5.12
C ASN A 62 10.73 -8.74 -5.85
N GLY A 63 10.11 -7.62 -6.24
CA GLY A 63 8.81 -7.59 -6.93
C GLY A 63 7.58 -7.55 -6.01
N ASP A 64 7.76 -7.86 -4.73
CA ASP A 64 6.71 -7.70 -3.71
C ASP A 64 6.41 -6.20 -3.49
N ALA A 65 5.33 -5.89 -2.78
CA ALA A 65 4.98 -4.50 -2.50
C ALA A 65 4.52 -4.29 -1.05
N LEU A 66 4.78 -3.11 -0.50
CA LEU A 66 4.31 -2.67 0.81
C LEU A 66 3.32 -1.53 0.61
N TYR A 67 2.13 -1.67 1.18
CA TYR A 67 1.04 -0.71 1.11
C TYR A 67 0.70 -0.18 2.50
N PHE A 68 0.44 1.12 2.56
CA PHE A 68 -0.07 1.84 3.71
C PHE A 68 -1.47 2.34 3.36
N ARG A 69 -2.47 1.98 4.15
CA ARG A 69 -3.88 2.27 3.88
C ARG A 69 -4.48 2.96 5.09
N ALA A 70 -5.11 4.11 4.86
CA ALA A 70 -5.91 4.75 5.90
C ALA A 70 -7.12 3.85 6.18
N ASP A 71 -7.45 3.68 7.46
CA ASP A 71 -8.69 3.02 7.85
C ASP A 71 -9.86 4.03 7.78
N ASP A 72 -11.09 3.54 7.89
CA ASP A 72 -12.28 4.40 8.04
C ASP A 72 -12.28 5.12 9.40
N SER A 73 -11.45 4.64 10.34
CA SER A 73 -11.10 5.33 11.59
C SER A 73 -10.10 6.47 11.36
N ILE A 74 -10.26 7.57 12.10
CA ILE A 74 -9.37 8.74 12.01
C ILE A 74 -8.01 8.47 12.69
N ASP A 75 -7.95 7.53 13.63
CA ASP A 75 -6.82 7.36 14.54
C ASP A 75 -5.88 6.21 14.17
N THR A 76 -6.27 5.39 13.19
CA THR A 76 -5.51 4.20 12.81
C THR A 76 -5.32 4.08 11.31
N PHE A 77 -4.29 3.32 10.94
CA PHE A 77 -4.06 2.88 9.58
C PHE A 77 -3.62 1.41 9.56
N ASN A 78 -3.59 0.86 8.35
CA ASN A 78 -3.26 -0.53 8.08
C ASN A 78 -2.04 -0.60 7.16
N VAL A 79 -1.24 -1.63 7.33
CA VAL A 79 -0.07 -1.92 6.51
C VAL A 79 -0.23 -3.31 5.89
N TYR A 80 0.05 -3.45 4.59
CA TYR A 80 -0.06 -4.73 3.88
C TYR A 80 1.17 -4.99 3.03
N PHE A 81 1.75 -6.18 3.14
CA PHE A 81 2.66 -6.69 2.12
C PHE A 81 1.88 -7.51 1.10
N ARG A 82 2.01 -7.17 -0.17
CA ARG A 82 1.63 -8.02 -1.30
C ARG A 82 2.83 -8.86 -1.68
N VAL A 83 2.72 -10.17 -1.47
CA VAL A 83 3.76 -11.15 -1.70
C VAL A 83 3.33 -12.06 -2.83
N ASP A 84 4.18 -12.23 -3.84
CA ASP A 84 3.90 -13.19 -4.91
C ASP A 84 4.17 -14.63 -4.39
N VAL A 85 3.20 -15.51 -4.59
CA VAL A 85 3.27 -16.93 -4.20
C VAL A 85 4.02 -17.69 -5.29
N PRO A 86 5.13 -18.38 -4.94
CA PRO A 86 5.88 -19.15 -5.93
C PRO A 86 5.03 -20.28 -6.56
N PRO A 87 5.26 -20.65 -7.82
CA PRO A 87 4.51 -21.71 -8.50
C PRO A 87 4.47 -23.05 -7.75
N ALA A 88 5.54 -23.40 -7.05
CA ALA A 88 5.63 -24.64 -6.25
C ALA A 88 4.67 -24.67 -5.05
N MET A 89 4.19 -23.50 -4.61
CA MET A 89 3.25 -23.34 -3.50
C MET A 89 1.82 -23.08 -3.98
N LEU A 90 1.62 -22.83 -5.28
CA LEU A 90 0.28 -22.64 -5.86
C LEU A 90 -0.53 -23.94 -5.77
N GLY A 91 -1.82 -23.81 -5.46
CA GLY A 91 -2.74 -24.95 -5.38
C GLY A 91 -2.63 -25.79 -4.10
N ARG A 92 -1.72 -25.47 -3.17
CA ARG A 92 -1.70 -26.10 -1.83
C ARG A 92 -2.88 -25.59 -1.00
N SER A 93 -3.88 -26.44 -0.79
CA SER A 93 -5.09 -26.11 -0.02
C SER A 93 -4.83 -25.78 1.45
N ASN A 94 -3.70 -26.24 2.00
CA ASN A 94 -3.27 -25.97 3.37
C ASN A 94 -2.17 -24.90 3.49
N LEU A 95 -1.83 -24.17 2.42
CA LEU A 95 -0.73 -23.19 2.42
C LEU A 95 -0.85 -22.17 3.56
N ILE A 96 -2.07 -21.66 3.78
CA ILE A 96 -2.35 -20.67 4.82
C ILE A 96 -2.10 -21.23 6.22
N GLN A 97 -2.52 -22.48 6.45
CA GLN A 97 -2.27 -23.18 7.70
C GLN A 97 -0.77 -23.38 7.92
N LEU A 98 -0.05 -23.86 6.90
CA LEU A 98 1.40 -24.06 6.97
C LEU A 98 2.16 -22.76 7.26
N ILE A 99 1.79 -21.65 6.60
CA ILE A 99 2.36 -20.33 6.87
C ILE A 99 2.12 -19.95 8.33
N SER A 100 0.90 -20.11 8.82
CA SER A 100 0.54 -19.74 10.19
C SER A 100 1.36 -20.55 11.22
N GLU A 101 1.46 -21.86 11.04
CA GLU A 101 2.19 -22.75 11.95
C GLU A 101 3.71 -22.54 11.93
N ASN A 102 4.29 -22.20 10.78
CA ASN A 102 5.74 -22.12 10.61
C ASN A 102 6.32 -20.70 10.72
N CYS A 103 5.52 -19.67 10.44
CA CYS A 103 5.99 -18.27 10.43
C CYS A 103 5.50 -17.48 11.65
N PHE A 104 4.31 -17.79 12.17
CA PHE A 104 3.57 -16.93 13.09
C PHE A 104 3.03 -17.74 14.29
N SER A 105 3.93 -18.21 15.15
CA SER A 105 3.62 -19.10 16.28
C SER A 105 2.93 -18.43 17.48
N ASP A 106 2.78 -17.11 17.49
CA ASP A 106 2.23 -16.37 18.64
C ASP A 106 0.76 -15.97 18.41
N ILE A 107 -0.11 -16.48 19.29
CA ILE A 107 -1.58 -16.39 19.32
C ILE A 107 -2.16 -14.95 19.32
N THR A 108 -1.32 -13.92 19.35
CA THR A 108 -1.72 -12.53 19.53
C THR A 108 -1.16 -11.63 18.42
N ARG A 109 -1.69 -11.68 17.20
CA ARG A 109 -1.42 -10.63 16.17
C ARG A 109 -2.39 -10.64 14.97
N PRO A 110 -2.51 -9.48 14.28
CA PRO A 110 -3.70 -8.95 13.58
C PRO A 110 -4.07 -9.69 12.29
N PRO A 111 -5.24 -9.43 11.66
CA PRO A 111 -5.88 -10.33 10.72
C PRO A 111 -5.06 -10.49 9.44
N MET A 112 -4.55 -11.70 9.23
CA MET A 112 -3.98 -12.12 7.95
C MET A 112 -5.13 -12.28 6.95
N ILE A 113 -5.17 -11.43 5.93
CA ILE A 113 -6.17 -11.51 4.87
C ILE A 113 -5.60 -12.36 3.76
N PHE A 114 -6.11 -13.58 3.64
CA PHE A 114 -5.77 -14.48 2.55
C PHE A 114 -6.81 -14.33 1.44
N ILE A 115 -6.38 -13.89 0.26
CA ILE A 115 -7.19 -13.95 -0.95
C ILE A 115 -6.75 -15.21 -1.68
N GLU A 116 -7.69 -16.12 -1.94
CA GLU A 116 -7.42 -17.39 -2.61
C GLU A 116 -6.78 -17.14 -3.98
N ALA A 117 -5.75 -17.92 -4.29
CA ALA A 117 -4.79 -17.74 -5.37
C ALA A 117 -5.38 -17.96 -6.77
N THR A 118 -6.37 -17.16 -7.18
CA THR A 118 -6.72 -17.03 -8.60
C THR A 118 -5.63 -16.27 -9.36
N GLU A 119 -4.80 -15.47 -8.67
CA GLU A 119 -3.69 -14.70 -9.25
C GLU A 119 -2.33 -14.92 -8.56
N GLY A 120 -2.20 -15.89 -7.65
CA GLY A 120 -0.92 -16.22 -7.02
C GLY A 120 -0.38 -15.12 -6.08
N ILE A 121 -1.25 -14.37 -5.41
CA ILE A 121 -0.88 -13.26 -4.52
C ILE A 121 -1.30 -13.56 -3.08
N LEU A 122 -0.44 -13.20 -2.13
CA LEU A 122 -0.68 -13.28 -0.70
C LEU A 122 -0.61 -11.87 -0.07
N LEU A 123 -1.58 -11.51 0.78
CA LEU A 123 -1.56 -10.26 1.54
C LEU A 123 -1.24 -10.53 3.02
N LEU A 124 -0.07 -10.09 3.47
CA LEU A 124 0.27 -10.07 4.91
C LEU A 124 -0.10 -8.70 5.48
N GLY A 125 -1.13 -8.65 6.32
CA GLY A 125 -1.68 -7.41 6.87
C GLY A 125 -1.37 -7.17 8.36
N PHE A 126 -1.16 -5.91 8.71
CA PHE A 126 -1.09 -5.38 10.07
C PHE A 126 -2.14 -4.28 10.19
N SER A 127 -3.18 -4.50 10.99
CA SER A 127 -4.31 -3.57 11.10
C SER A 127 -4.35 -2.80 12.42
N GLY A 128 -5.02 -1.66 12.42
CA GLY A 128 -5.28 -0.89 13.64
C GLY A 128 -4.02 -0.26 14.23
N ILE A 129 -3.05 0.09 13.38
CA ILE A 129 -1.82 0.73 13.82
C ILE A 129 -2.15 2.18 14.18
N ASP A 130 -1.96 2.51 15.46
CA ASP A 130 -2.15 3.86 15.99
C ASP A 130 -1.07 4.81 15.43
N TYR A 131 -1.52 5.93 14.87
CA TYR A 131 -0.64 6.98 14.35
C TYR A 131 0.35 7.51 15.40
N GLU A 132 -0.08 7.71 16.65
CA GLU A 132 0.77 8.18 17.76
C GLU A 132 1.81 7.13 18.17
N HIS A 133 1.47 5.84 18.06
CA HIS A 133 2.41 4.78 18.41
C HIS A 133 3.56 4.70 17.42
N ILE A 134 3.27 4.73 16.11
CA ILE A 134 4.31 4.69 15.10
C ILE A 134 5.15 5.98 15.07
N HIS A 135 4.58 7.16 15.40
CA HIS A 135 5.38 8.38 15.51
C HIS A 135 6.49 8.30 16.57
N LYS A 136 6.28 7.55 17.66
CA LYS A 136 7.27 7.40 18.74
C LYS A 136 8.48 6.57 18.34
N ASP A 137 8.28 5.55 17.49
CA ASP A 137 9.34 4.65 17.03
C ASP A 137 9.05 4.10 15.63
N ALA A 138 9.05 4.99 14.64
CA ALA A 138 8.71 4.60 13.26
C ALA A 138 9.66 3.52 12.72
N GLU A 139 10.95 3.63 13.05
CA GLU A 139 11.94 2.67 12.59
C GLU A 139 11.75 1.29 13.23
N GLY A 140 11.56 1.20 14.54
CA GLY A 140 11.33 -0.08 15.22
C GLY A 140 10.05 -0.76 14.75
N GLN A 141 8.97 -0.01 14.54
CA GLN A 141 7.71 -0.56 14.02
C GLN A 141 7.85 -1.07 12.59
N ILE A 142 8.44 -0.28 11.69
CA ILE A 142 8.68 -0.69 10.30
C ILE A 142 9.62 -1.90 10.24
N ASN A 143 10.69 -1.92 11.04
CA ASN A 143 11.58 -3.07 11.15
C ASN A 143 10.84 -4.32 11.67
N GLY A 144 9.90 -4.16 12.60
CA GLY A 144 9.01 -5.22 13.06
C GLY A 144 8.18 -5.80 11.91
N PHE A 145 7.54 -4.96 11.10
CA PHE A 145 6.76 -5.40 9.93
C PHE A 145 7.64 -6.14 8.91
N PHE A 146 8.82 -5.60 8.59
CA PHE A 146 9.77 -6.25 7.68
C PHE A 146 10.34 -7.56 8.23
N SER A 147 10.50 -7.69 9.55
CA SER A 147 10.94 -8.93 10.19
C SER A 147 9.94 -10.05 9.93
N GLU A 148 8.65 -9.80 10.16
CA GLU A 148 7.58 -10.76 9.91
C GLU A 148 7.44 -11.09 8.41
N TYR A 149 7.51 -10.09 7.55
CA TYR A 149 7.54 -10.27 6.10
C TYR A 149 8.73 -11.14 5.65
N ARG A 150 9.93 -10.95 6.20
CA ARG A 150 11.11 -11.76 5.86
C ARG A 150 10.94 -13.22 6.27
N LYS A 151 10.28 -13.52 7.39
CA LYS A 151 9.96 -14.90 7.79
C LYS A 151 9.06 -15.57 6.76
N LEU A 152 7.99 -14.89 6.36
CA LEU A 152 7.06 -15.36 5.34
C LEU A 152 7.75 -15.61 4.00
N VAL A 153 8.53 -14.65 3.51
CA VAL A 153 9.28 -14.77 2.26
C VAL A 153 10.26 -15.94 2.31
N LYS A 154 10.97 -16.11 3.43
CA LYS A 154 11.88 -17.22 3.63
C LYS A 154 11.13 -18.56 3.58
N PHE A 155 9.98 -18.67 4.23
CA PHE A 155 9.15 -19.88 4.20
C PHE A 155 8.68 -20.21 2.78
N LEU A 156 8.11 -19.23 2.06
CA LEU A 156 7.61 -19.43 0.70
C LEU A 156 8.72 -19.83 -0.28
N ARG A 157 9.95 -19.34 -0.09
CA ARG A 157 11.06 -19.51 -1.03
C ARG A 157 12.05 -20.63 -0.64
N ASN A 158 12.00 -21.16 0.59
CA ASN A 158 12.91 -22.21 1.05
C ASN A 158 12.40 -23.64 0.88
N GLU A 159 11.14 -23.89 0.50
CA GLU A 159 10.67 -25.25 0.14
C GLU A 159 11.05 -25.67 -1.29
N VAL A 160 12.31 -25.44 -1.67
CA VAL A 160 12.95 -26.08 -2.83
C VAL A 160 14.16 -26.86 -2.32
N TYR A 161 13.92 -27.90 -1.53
CA TYR A 161 14.84 -29.02 -1.32
C TYR A 161 14.06 -30.30 -1.06
#